data_AF-A0A6M0EW79-F1
#
_entry.id   AF-A0A6M0EW79-F1
#
_cell.length_a   1.000
_cell.length_b   1.000
_cell.length_c   1.000
_cell.angle_alpha   90.00
_cell.angle_beta   90.00
_cell.angle_gamma   90.00
#
_symmetry.space_group_name_H-M   'P 1'
#
loop_
_entity.id
_entity.type
_entity.pdbx_description
1 polymer ?
#
loop_
_entity_poly.entity_id
_entity_poly.type
_entity_poly.pdbx_seq_one_letter_code
_entity_poly.pdbx_strand_id
1 'polypeptide(L)'
;MKETSDAILAGVKQKKRRTVILKSLFGLMSAAFVVTLLQFYTGERLLENRIDALSKSSEKFRNSNQPFEAMISALRARQLLLNKQLVVKSKTRIKVVAALKSALDQFRERNRLQGHNGAIISVSFSPNGKTIATASADNSVKLWKSNGIELTTLTGHKDWVRSVSFSPDGRTIATASDDKSVILWNLDLDELGVIACARIKNYLNNNHNLKESDQNLCN
;
A
#
# COMPACT_ATOMS: atom_id res chain seq x y z
N MET A 1 -7.93 -26.60 90.08
CA MET A 1 -9.04 -26.22 89.15
C MET A 1 -8.74 -24.96 88.32
N LYS A 2 -7.92 -24.01 88.79
CA LYS A 2 -7.55 -22.78 88.03
C LYS A 2 -6.65 -23.08 86.82
N GLU A 3 -5.65 -23.91 87.02
CA GLU A 3 -4.62 -24.28 86.03
C GLU A 3 -5.21 -24.97 84.77
N THR A 4 -6.24 -25.80 84.95
CA THR A 4 -6.96 -26.45 83.85
C THR A 4 -7.82 -25.48 83.04
N SER A 5 -8.33 -24.40 83.66
CA SER A 5 -9.15 -23.40 82.95
C SER A 5 -8.29 -22.46 82.09
N ASP A 6 -7.09 -22.10 82.57
CA ASP A 6 -6.16 -21.23 81.86
C ASP A 6 -5.58 -21.94 80.61
N ALA A 7 -5.31 -23.24 80.70
CA ALA A 7 -4.88 -24.06 79.56
C ALA A 7 -5.97 -24.16 78.47
N ILE A 8 -7.23 -24.33 78.86
CA ILE A 8 -8.37 -24.35 77.92
C ILE A 8 -8.54 -22.98 77.26
N LEU A 9 -8.45 -21.88 78.03
CA LEU A 9 -8.58 -20.52 77.51
C LEU A 9 -7.45 -20.18 76.52
N ALA A 10 -6.22 -20.60 76.80
CA ALA A 10 -5.08 -20.46 75.90
C ALA A 10 -5.29 -21.21 74.57
N GLY A 11 -5.78 -22.46 74.63
CA GLY A 11 -6.11 -23.26 73.45
C GLY A 11 -7.22 -22.63 72.57
N VAL A 12 -8.26 -22.08 73.19
CA VAL A 12 -9.34 -21.35 72.49
C VAL A 12 -8.80 -20.08 71.83
N LYS A 13 -7.94 -19.32 72.51
CA LYS A 13 -7.32 -18.09 71.99
C LYS A 13 -6.37 -18.39 70.82
N GLN A 14 -5.63 -19.51 70.90
CA GLN A 14 -4.75 -19.99 69.84
C GLN A 14 -5.53 -20.47 68.62
N LYS A 15 -6.64 -21.20 68.81
CA LYS A 15 -7.55 -21.61 67.72
C LYS A 15 -8.15 -20.38 67.02
N LYS A 16 -8.62 -19.38 67.78
CA LYS A 16 -9.17 -18.12 67.24
C LYS A 16 -8.11 -17.33 66.46
N ARG A 17 -6.88 -17.22 66.98
CA ARG A 17 -5.74 -16.60 66.26
C ARG A 17 -5.42 -17.34 64.96
N ARG A 18 -5.37 -18.68 64.97
CA ARG A 18 -5.16 -19.49 63.75
C ARG A 18 -6.25 -19.26 62.70
N THR A 19 -7.51 -19.21 63.10
CA THR A 19 -8.63 -18.95 62.17
C THR A 19 -8.57 -17.55 61.56
N VAL A 20 -8.18 -16.53 62.34
CA VAL A 20 -8.01 -15.16 61.83
C VAL A 20 -6.86 -15.09 60.81
N ILE A 21 -5.73 -15.74 61.10
CA ILE A 21 -4.57 -15.81 60.18
C ILE A 21 -4.94 -16.56 58.90
N LEU A 22 -5.65 -17.69 58.99
CA LEU A 22 -6.08 -18.42 57.79
C LEU A 22 -7.03 -17.60 56.92
N LYS A 23 -7.97 -16.87 57.53
CA LYS A 23 -8.89 -15.99 56.80
C LYS A 23 -8.17 -14.81 56.16
N SER A 24 -7.16 -14.22 56.81
CA SER A 24 -6.38 -13.13 56.22
C SER A 24 -5.50 -13.63 55.07
N LEU A 25 -4.90 -14.81 55.19
CA LEU A 25 -4.13 -15.46 54.11
C LEU A 25 -5.01 -15.77 52.89
N PHE A 26 -6.23 -16.27 53.11
CA PHE A 26 -7.17 -16.53 52.01
C PHE A 26 -7.60 -15.23 51.32
N GLY A 27 -7.87 -14.17 52.09
CA GLY A 27 -8.14 -12.84 51.55
C GLY A 27 -7.00 -12.30 50.69
N LEU A 28 -5.76 -12.42 51.15
CA LEU A 28 -4.57 -12.00 50.39
C LEU A 28 -4.35 -12.82 49.11
N MET A 29 -4.53 -14.14 49.17
CA MET A 29 -4.45 -15.00 47.97
C MET A 29 -5.48 -14.58 46.92
N SER A 30 -6.72 -14.32 47.35
CA SER A 30 -7.78 -13.90 46.43
C SER A 30 -7.46 -12.56 45.75
N ALA A 31 -6.91 -11.60 46.49
CA ALA A 31 -6.49 -10.32 45.93
C ALA A 31 -5.32 -10.47 44.94
N ALA A 32 -4.31 -11.29 45.27
CA ALA A 32 -3.18 -11.56 44.39
C ALA A 32 -3.61 -12.27 43.09
N PHE A 33 -4.58 -13.18 43.17
CA PHE A 33 -5.18 -13.85 42.02
C PHE A 33 -5.92 -12.86 41.11
N VAL A 34 -6.69 -11.93 41.68
CA VAL A 34 -7.38 -10.88 40.91
C VAL A 34 -6.37 -9.95 40.23
N VAL A 35 -5.29 -9.56 40.91
CA VAL A 35 -4.22 -8.72 40.33
C VAL A 35 -3.51 -9.42 39.18
N THR A 36 -3.16 -10.70 39.32
CA THR A 36 -2.52 -11.49 38.24
C THR A 36 -3.46 -11.67 37.04
N LEU A 37 -4.75 -11.92 37.25
CA LEU A 37 -5.74 -11.91 36.18
C LEU A 37 -5.77 -10.55 35.47
N LEU A 38 -5.90 -9.44 36.21
CA LEU A 38 -5.95 -8.10 35.61
C LEU A 38 -4.69 -7.78 34.81
N GLN A 39 -3.50 -8.16 35.30
CA GLN A 39 -2.24 -8.00 34.56
C GLN A 39 -2.23 -8.82 33.27
N PHE A 40 -2.73 -10.05 33.31
CA PHE A 40 -2.87 -10.90 32.12
C PHE A 40 -3.83 -10.27 31.08
N TYR A 41 -5.04 -9.86 31.51
CA TYR A 41 -6.04 -9.23 30.64
C TYR A 41 -5.59 -7.88 30.06
N THR A 42 -4.88 -7.07 30.85
CA THR A 42 -4.34 -5.77 30.40
C THR A 42 -3.17 -5.94 29.42
N GLY A 43 -2.32 -6.94 29.61
CA GLY A 43 -1.23 -7.30 28.71
C GLY A 43 -1.71 -7.66 27.31
N GLU A 44 -2.73 -8.52 27.19
CA GLU A 44 -3.30 -8.89 25.89
C GLU A 44 -3.92 -7.67 25.17
N ARG A 45 -4.65 -6.82 25.89
CA ARG A 45 -5.23 -5.58 25.32
C ARG A 45 -4.18 -4.61 24.80
N LEU A 46 -3.07 -4.43 25.52
CA LEU A 46 -1.99 -3.54 25.11
C LEU A 46 -1.39 -3.98 23.77
N LEU A 47 -1.19 -5.28 23.60
CA LEU A 47 -0.68 -5.82 22.36
C LEU A 47 -1.67 -5.63 21.20
N GLU A 48 -2.96 -5.91 21.41
CA GLU A 48 -3.99 -5.67 20.40
C GLU A 48 -4.02 -4.20 19.98
N ASN A 49 -3.95 -3.27 20.93
CA ASN A 49 -3.91 -1.83 20.66
C ASN A 49 -2.67 -1.44 19.84
N ARG A 50 -1.51 -2.04 20.12
CA ARG A 50 -0.27 -1.79 19.37
C ARG A 50 -0.34 -2.33 17.95
N ILE A 51 -0.86 -3.54 17.75
CA ILE A 51 -1.06 -4.13 16.42
C ILE A 51 -2.07 -3.31 15.61
N ASP A 52 -3.16 -2.86 16.26
CA ASP A 52 -4.16 -1.99 15.64
C ASP A 52 -3.56 -0.63 15.24
N ALA A 53 -2.77 -0.02 16.13
CA ALA A 53 -2.09 1.24 15.85
C ALA A 53 -1.10 1.12 14.69
N LEU A 54 -0.32 0.03 14.61
CA LEU A 54 0.60 -0.23 13.51
C LEU A 54 -0.15 -0.46 12.18
N SER A 55 -1.27 -1.18 12.21
CA SER A 55 -2.11 -1.40 11.03
C SER A 55 -2.72 -0.08 10.53
N LYS A 56 -3.23 0.77 11.44
CA LYS A 56 -3.72 2.12 11.11
C LYS A 56 -2.61 3.05 10.61
N SER A 57 -1.42 2.96 11.18
CA SER A 57 -0.26 3.74 10.74
C SER A 57 0.12 3.36 9.31
N SER A 58 0.06 2.06 8.96
CA SER A 58 0.30 1.60 7.59
C SER A 58 -0.65 2.26 6.59
N GLU A 59 -1.95 2.29 6.90
CA GLU A 59 -2.96 2.95 6.07
C GLU A 59 -2.71 4.45 5.94
N LYS A 60 -2.33 5.11 7.05
CA LYS A 60 -1.98 6.54 7.06
C LYS A 60 -0.80 6.83 6.15
N PHE A 61 0.31 6.10 6.30
CA PHE A 61 1.51 6.28 5.47
C PHE A 61 1.21 6.06 3.98
N ARG A 62 0.37 5.07 3.67
CA ARG A 62 -0.09 4.83 2.29
C ARG A 62 -0.84 6.03 1.72
N ASN A 63 -1.78 6.60 2.48
CA ASN A 63 -2.54 7.77 2.04
C ASN A 63 -1.62 9.02 1.90
N SER A 64 -0.49 9.05 2.59
CA SER A 64 0.56 10.06 2.45
C SER A 64 1.60 9.73 1.37
N ASN A 65 1.34 8.74 0.50
CA ASN A 65 2.25 8.31 -0.57
C ASN A 65 3.65 7.90 -0.07
N GLN A 66 3.72 7.29 1.12
CA GLN A 66 4.94 6.75 1.73
C GLN A 66 4.89 5.21 1.73
N PRO A 67 5.14 4.54 0.58
CA PRO A 67 4.94 3.09 0.40
C PRO A 67 5.78 2.24 1.35
N PHE A 68 7.04 2.63 1.56
CA PHE A 68 7.97 1.87 2.39
C PHE A 68 7.58 1.94 3.87
N GLU A 69 7.21 3.12 4.39
CA GLU A 69 6.75 3.26 5.78
C GLU A 69 5.44 2.50 6.03
N ALA A 70 4.55 2.49 5.04
CA ALA A 70 3.34 1.68 5.07
C ALA A 70 3.66 0.19 5.19
N MET A 71 4.59 -0.31 4.36
CA MET A 71 5.02 -1.72 4.35
C MET A 71 5.72 -2.11 5.66
N ILE A 72 6.66 -1.30 6.14
CA ILE A 72 7.37 -1.53 7.41
C ILE A 72 6.39 -1.60 8.58
N SER A 73 5.40 -0.71 8.63
CA SER A 73 4.38 -0.70 9.68
C SER A 73 3.51 -1.96 9.66
N ALA A 74 3.07 -2.40 8.47
CA ALA A 74 2.30 -3.64 8.29
C ALA A 74 3.12 -4.89 8.68
N LEU A 75 4.41 -4.93 8.33
CA LEU A 75 5.31 -6.02 8.70
C LEU A 75 5.55 -6.10 10.21
N ARG A 76 5.74 -4.95 10.88
CA ARG A 76 5.83 -4.88 12.35
C ARG A 76 4.56 -5.41 13.02
N ALA A 77 3.38 -5.06 12.49
CA ALA A 77 2.11 -5.58 12.99
C ALA A 77 2.02 -7.11 12.83
N ARG A 78 2.44 -7.64 11.67
CA ARG A 78 2.53 -9.09 11.41
C ARG A 78 3.49 -9.80 12.35
N GLN A 79 4.65 -9.23 12.59
CA GLN A 79 5.65 -9.84 13.47
C GLN A 79 5.12 -10.01 14.89
N LEU A 80 4.43 -8.99 15.42
CA LEU A 80 3.77 -9.08 16.72
C LEU A 80 2.62 -10.11 16.71
N LEU A 81 1.88 -10.23 15.59
CA LEU A 81 0.80 -11.19 15.43
C LEU A 81 1.27 -12.65 15.45
N LEU A 82 2.43 -12.93 14.85
CA LEU A 82 2.99 -14.27 14.73
C LEU A 82 3.69 -14.77 16.00
N ASN A 83 3.79 -13.93 17.04
CA ASN A 83 4.37 -14.34 18.30
C ASN A 83 3.48 -15.42 18.97
N LYS A 84 4.00 -16.65 19.03
CA LYS A 84 3.28 -17.89 19.40
C LYS A 84 2.75 -17.93 20.83
N GLN A 85 3.10 -16.97 21.68
CA GLN A 85 2.65 -16.91 23.08
C GLN A 85 1.27 -16.27 23.28
N LEU A 86 0.58 -15.80 22.22
CA LEU A 86 -0.52 -14.85 22.35
C LEU A 86 -1.82 -15.27 21.64
N VAL A 87 -2.95 -15.18 22.36
CA VAL A 87 -4.29 -15.37 21.81
C VAL A 87 -4.81 -14.04 21.25
N VAL A 88 -4.44 -13.71 20.01
CA VAL A 88 -4.92 -12.49 19.32
C VAL A 88 -6.26 -12.74 18.62
N LYS A 89 -7.23 -11.83 18.79
CA LYS A 89 -8.57 -11.92 18.19
C LYS A 89 -8.54 -11.94 16.65
N SER A 90 -9.54 -12.60 16.07
CA SER A 90 -9.73 -12.71 14.61
C SER A 90 -9.82 -11.34 13.91
N LYS A 91 -10.54 -10.38 14.49
CA LYS A 91 -10.67 -9.02 13.95
C LYS A 91 -9.31 -8.32 13.76
N THR A 92 -8.40 -8.49 14.71
CA THR A 92 -7.05 -7.92 14.65
C THR A 92 -6.21 -8.60 13.57
N ARG A 93 -6.30 -9.94 13.45
CA ARG A 93 -5.65 -10.70 12.37
C ARG A 93 -6.07 -10.19 10.99
N ILE A 94 -7.37 -9.96 10.78
CA ILE A 94 -7.92 -9.45 9.52
C ILE A 94 -7.32 -8.07 9.17
N LYS A 95 -7.23 -7.15 10.14
CA LYS A 95 -6.63 -5.82 9.91
C LYS A 95 -5.18 -5.88 9.47
N VAL A 96 -4.37 -6.75 10.09
CA VAL A 96 -2.97 -6.94 9.71
C VAL A 96 -2.85 -7.47 8.29
N VAL A 97 -3.65 -8.48 7.93
CA VAL A 97 -3.67 -9.04 6.57
C VAL A 97 -4.12 -7.99 5.56
N ALA A 98 -5.14 -7.18 5.88
CA ALA A 98 -5.59 -6.09 5.02
C ALA A 98 -4.50 -5.02 4.80
N ALA A 99 -3.82 -4.60 5.88
CA ALA A 99 -2.72 -3.63 5.80
C ALA A 99 -1.56 -4.17 4.96
N LEU A 100 -1.17 -5.43 5.14
CA LEU A 100 -0.13 -6.08 4.33
C LEU A 100 -0.51 -6.16 2.85
N LYS A 101 -1.74 -6.60 2.55
CA LYS A 101 -2.22 -6.68 1.17
C LYS A 101 -2.20 -5.31 0.50
N SER A 102 -2.74 -4.30 1.19
CA SER A 102 -2.77 -2.91 0.73
C SER A 102 -1.37 -2.33 0.51
N ALA A 103 -0.42 -2.63 1.40
CA ALA A 103 0.97 -2.22 1.24
C ALA A 103 1.65 -2.92 0.04
N LEU A 104 1.36 -4.20 -0.16
CA LEU A 104 1.90 -5.00 -1.26
C LEU A 104 1.37 -4.57 -2.64
N ASP A 105 0.12 -4.11 -2.72
CA ASP A 105 -0.51 -3.66 -3.98
C ASP A 105 0.27 -2.52 -4.66
N GLN A 106 1.06 -1.74 -3.91
CA GLN A 106 1.94 -0.71 -4.47
C GLN A 106 3.14 -1.27 -5.24
N PHE A 107 3.57 -2.49 -4.92
CA PHE A 107 4.75 -3.14 -5.49
C PHE A 107 4.40 -4.20 -6.55
N ARG A 108 3.16 -4.21 -7.02
CA ARG A 108 2.70 -5.13 -8.07
C ARG A 108 2.96 -4.54 -9.46
N GLU A 109 3.27 -5.42 -10.42
CA GLU A 109 3.24 -5.08 -11.85
C GLU A 109 1.88 -4.46 -12.19
N ARG A 110 1.87 -3.19 -12.60
CA ARG A 110 0.63 -2.47 -12.95
C ARG A 110 0.21 -2.72 -14.38
N ASN A 111 1.16 -2.76 -15.31
CA ASN A 111 0.93 -2.93 -16.75
C ASN A 111 2.14 -3.56 -17.42
N ARG A 112 1.90 -4.18 -18.58
CA ARG A 112 2.90 -4.71 -19.48
C ARG A 112 2.67 -4.14 -20.88
N LEU A 113 3.64 -3.38 -21.39
CA LEU A 113 3.57 -2.78 -22.73
C LEU A 113 4.20 -3.77 -23.73
N GLN A 114 3.35 -4.39 -24.56
CA GLN A 114 3.76 -5.40 -25.55
C GLN A 114 3.43 -4.91 -26.96
N GLY A 115 4.33 -5.15 -27.92
CA GLY A 115 4.09 -4.78 -29.33
C GLY A 115 5.33 -4.55 -30.17
N HIS A 116 6.51 -4.35 -29.55
CA HIS A 116 7.78 -4.36 -30.28
C HIS A 116 8.15 -5.78 -30.74
N ASN A 117 8.76 -5.87 -31.92
CA ASN A 117 9.26 -7.12 -32.52
C ASN A 117 10.75 -7.34 -32.25
N GLY A 118 11.40 -6.39 -31.58
CA GLY A 118 12.80 -6.43 -31.20
C GLY A 118 12.99 -6.10 -29.73
N ALA A 119 14.23 -6.25 -29.25
CA ALA A 119 14.59 -5.87 -27.89
C ALA A 119 14.35 -4.37 -27.68
N ILE A 120 13.71 -4.02 -26.56
CA ILE A 120 13.55 -2.62 -26.14
C ILE A 120 14.87 -2.17 -25.53
N ILE A 121 15.41 -1.07 -26.05
CA ILE A 121 16.78 -0.61 -25.76
C ILE A 121 16.76 0.64 -24.88
N SER A 122 15.76 1.49 -25.07
CA SER A 122 15.61 2.73 -24.31
C SER A 122 14.14 3.03 -24.05
N VAL A 123 13.88 3.71 -22.94
CA VAL A 123 12.56 4.17 -22.53
C VAL A 123 12.66 5.59 -21.99
N SER A 124 11.68 6.43 -22.30
CA SER A 124 11.61 7.80 -21.81
C SER A 124 10.17 8.16 -21.45
N PHE A 125 9.99 8.82 -20.30
CA PHE A 125 8.71 9.42 -19.95
C PHE A 125 8.62 10.83 -20.49
N SER A 126 7.43 11.22 -20.94
CA SER A 126 7.13 12.62 -21.20
C SER A 126 7.24 13.44 -19.90
N PRO A 127 7.57 14.75 -19.97
CA PRO A 127 7.65 15.60 -18.79
C PRO A 127 6.37 15.65 -17.95
N ASN A 128 5.20 15.48 -18.59
CA ASN A 128 3.91 15.43 -17.91
C ASN A 128 3.54 14.02 -17.36
N GLY A 129 4.39 13.01 -17.58
CA GLY A 129 4.21 11.63 -17.11
C GLY A 129 3.06 10.85 -17.75
N LYS A 130 2.36 11.40 -18.75
CA LYS A 130 1.19 10.78 -19.39
C LYS A 130 1.56 9.83 -20.54
N THR A 131 2.71 10.07 -21.17
CA THR A 131 3.18 9.34 -22.34
C THR A 131 4.52 8.69 -22.06
N ILE A 132 4.71 7.48 -22.55
CA ILE A 132 5.96 6.74 -22.51
C ILE A 132 6.42 6.53 -23.95
N ALA A 133 7.67 6.78 -24.26
CA ALA A 133 8.30 6.41 -25.52
C ALA A 133 9.26 5.24 -25.30
N THR A 134 9.24 4.25 -26.20
CA THR A 134 10.14 3.10 -26.18
C THR A 134 10.86 2.99 -27.52
N ALA A 135 12.18 2.85 -27.49
CA ALA A 135 13.03 2.61 -28.66
C ALA A 135 13.47 1.15 -28.73
N SER A 136 13.52 0.58 -29.93
CA SER A 136 13.70 -0.86 -30.12
C SER A 136 14.70 -1.22 -31.22
N ALA A 137 15.23 -2.44 -31.12
CA ALA A 137 15.99 -3.12 -32.15
C ALA A 137 15.18 -3.45 -33.41
N ASP A 138 13.86 -3.27 -33.39
CA ASP A 138 13.01 -3.41 -34.58
C ASP A 138 12.96 -2.14 -35.45
N ASN A 139 13.89 -1.20 -35.24
CA ASN A 139 14.05 0.06 -35.96
C ASN A 139 12.89 1.06 -35.74
N SER A 140 12.02 0.81 -34.76
CA SER A 140 10.89 1.67 -34.45
C SER A 140 10.96 2.29 -33.06
N VAL A 141 10.19 3.36 -32.89
CA VAL A 141 9.89 3.94 -31.58
C VAL A 141 8.38 3.92 -31.38
N LYS A 142 7.91 3.38 -30.26
CA LYS A 142 6.47 3.35 -29.93
C LYS A 142 6.15 4.34 -28.81
N LEU A 143 5.01 4.99 -28.93
CA LEU A 143 4.46 5.85 -27.88
C LEU A 143 3.28 5.16 -27.22
N TRP A 144 3.19 5.30 -25.91
CA TRP A 144 2.21 4.60 -25.09
C TRP A 144 1.58 5.55 -24.09
N LYS A 145 0.32 5.30 -23.75
CA LYS A 145 -0.27 5.81 -22.51
C LYS A 145 0.25 4.99 -21.33
N SER A 146 0.29 5.59 -20.14
CA SER A 146 0.68 4.92 -18.89
C SER A 146 -0.20 3.71 -18.51
N ASN A 147 -1.40 3.60 -19.11
CA ASN A 147 -2.29 2.44 -18.95
C ASN A 147 -1.99 1.28 -19.93
N GLY A 148 -0.91 1.36 -20.71
CA GLY A 148 -0.45 0.30 -21.63
C GLY A 148 -1.01 0.37 -23.04
N ILE A 149 -1.84 1.37 -23.38
CA ILE A 149 -2.36 1.55 -24.74
C ILE A 149 -1.28 2.16 -25.64
N GLU A 150 -0.98 1.50 -26.77
CA GLU A 150 -0.15 2.08 -27.83
C GLU A 150 -0.88 3.26 -28.49
N LEU A 151 -0.22 4.40 -28.58
CA LEU A 151 -0.71 5.61 -29.23
C LEU A 151 -0.33 5.65 -30.71
N THR A 152 0.94 5.39 -31.00
CA THR A 152 1.48 5.41 -32.36
C THR A 152 2.85 4.72 -32.41
N THR A 153 3.25 4.34 -33.61
CA THR A 153 4.60 3.87 -33.94
C THR A 153 5.27 4.86 -34.88
N LEU A 154 6.44 5.36 -34.48
CA LEU A 154 7.31 6.20 -35.28
C LEU A 154 8.27 5.29 -36.05
N THR A 155 8.14 5.30 -37.37
CA THR A 155 8.96 4.54 -38.30
C THR A 155 9.76 5.49 -39.19
N GLY A 156 11.05 5.23 -39.36
CA GLY A 156 11.90 6.07 -40.21
C GLY A 156 13.38 5.71 -40.13
N HIS A 157 13.82 5.21 -38.97
CA HIS A 157 15.16 4.66 -38.81
C HIS A 157 15.32 3.36 -39.62
N LYS A 158 16.54 3.15 -40.12
CA LYS A 158 16.89 1.98 -40.94
C LYS A 158 17.66 0.90 -40.18
N ASP A 159 18.02 1.19 -38.94
CA ASP A 159 18.71 0.29 -38.03
C ASP A 159 18.23 0.53 -36.59
N TRP A 160 18.73 -0.24 -35.63
CA TRP A 160 18.20 -0.29 -34.28
C TRP A 160 18.22 1.10 -33.63
N VAL A 161 17.13 1.45 -32.96
CA VAL A 161 17.04 2.74 -32.26
C VAL A 161 17.60 2.55 -30.85
N ARG A 162 18.71 3.23 -30.57
CA ARG A 162 19.49 3.10 -29.32
C ARG A 162 18.98 3.98 -28.20
N SER A 163 18.42 5.13 -28.55
CA SER A 163 18.01 6.13 -27.57
C SER A 163 16.75 6.86 -28.00
N VAL A 164 15.93 7.23 -27.01
CA VAL A 164 14.77 8.09 -27.16
C VAL A 164 14.72 9.07 -26.00
N SER A 165 14.44 10.34 -26.27
CA SER A 165 14.26 11.36 -25.24
C SER A 165 13.17 12.35 -25.64
N PHE A 166 12.32 12.71 -24.68
CA PHE A 166 11.46 13.87 -24.80
C PHE A 166 12.24 15.17 -24.60
N SER A 167 11.81 16.23 -25.28
CA SER A 167 12.15 17.60 -24.92
C SER A 167 11.49 17.99 -23.59
N PRO A 168 12.02 18.99 -22.87
CA PRO A 168 11.44 19.44 -21.60
C PRO A 168 10.00 19.97 -21.70
N ASP A 169 9.60 20.48 -22.86
CA ASP A 169 8.21 20.92 -23.13
C ASP A 169 7.29 19.77 -23.55
N GLY A 170 7.84 18.57 -23.80
CA GLY A 170 7.11 17.38 -24.23
C GLY A 170 6.59 17.42 -25.66
N ARG A 171 6.96 18.43 -26.46
CA ARG A 171 6.49 18.62 -27.84
C ARG A 171 7.38 17.96 -28.88
N THR A 172 8.61 17.61 -28.53
CA THR A 172 9.56 16.99 -29.46
C THR A 172 10.11 15.71 -28.85
N ILE A 173 10.35 14.70 -29.68
CA ILE A 173 11.15 13.53 -29.33
C ILE A 173 12.39 13.51 -30.20
N ALA A 174 13.55 13.28 -29.58
CA ALA A 174 14.79 12.94 -30.29
C ALA A 174 15.03 11.43 -30.22
N THR A 175 15.35 10.82 -31.36
CA THR A 175 15.69 9.39 -31.47
C THR A 175 17.03 9.22 -32.16
N ALA A 176 17.88 8.35 -31.64
CA ALA A 176 19.20 8.08 -32.21
C ALA A 176 19.35 6.60 -32.57
N SER A 177 19.90 6.31 -33.75
CA SER A 177 19.97 4.96 -34.30
C SER A 177 21.38 4.61 -34.80
N ASP A 178 21.65 3.31 -34.90
CA ASP A 178 22.84 2.75 -35.54
C ASP A 178 22.94 3.09 -37.04
N ASP A 179 21.85 3.58 -37.65
CA ASP A 179 21.83 4.09 -39.03
C ASP A 179 22.59 5.42 -39.22
N LYS A 180 23.28 5.88 -38.17
CA LYS A 180 24.08 7.11 -38.10
C LYS A 180 23.25 8.39 -38.18
N SER A 181 21.94 8.31 -37.92
CA SER A 181 21.05 9.46 -37.90
C SER A 181 20.43 9.71 -36.53
N VAL A 182 20.05 10.97 -36.33
CA VAL A 182 19.15 11.40 -35.27
C VAL A 182 17.90 11.97 -35.94
N ILE A 183 16.72 11.53 -35.51
CA ILE A 183 15.45 12.08 -35.99
C ILE A 183 14.79 12.87 -34.85
N LEU A 184 14.34 14.09 -35.17
CA LEU A 184 13.47 14.88 -34.30
C LEU A 184 12.03 14.72 -34.78
N TRP A 185 11.17 14.24 -33.90
CA TRP A 185 9.75 14.07 -34.15
C TRP A 185 9.00 15.18 -33.45
N ASN A 186 8.25 16.01 -34.18
CA ASN A 186 7.27 16.88 -33.56
C ASN A 186 6.07 16.01 -33.12
N LEU A 187 5.71 16.12 -31.86
CA LEU A 187 4.61 15.38 -31.27
C LEU A 187 3.29 16.11 -31.34
N ASP A 188 3.25 17.37 -31.77
CA ASP A 188 2.10 18.31 -31.69
C ASP A 188 0.77 17.58 -31.45
N LEU A 189 0.54 17.25 -30.16
CA LEU A 189 -0.61 16.46 -29.75
C LEU A 189 -1.89 17.28 -29.91
N ASP A 190 -1.74 18.60 -30.08
CA ASP A 190 -2.77 19.52 -30.48
C ASP A 190 -3.34 19.16 -31.86
N GLU A 191 -2.51 18.69 -32.82
CA GLU A 191 -2.98 18.23 -34.13
C GLU A 191 -3.79 16.93 -34.01
N LEU A 192 -3.37 16.00 -33.14
CA LEU A 192 -4.16 14.81 -32.82
C LEU A 192 -5.45 15.16 -32.06
N GLY A 193 -5.44 16.18 -31.20
CA GLY A 193 -6.63 16.74 -30.58
C GLY A 193 -7.62 17.27 -31.62
N VAL A 194 -7.12 18.05 -32.58
CA VAL A 194 -7.91 18.56 -33.72
C VAL A 194 -8.44 17.42 -34.58
N ILE A 195 -7.63 16.41 -34.93
CA ILE A 195 -8.04 15.24 -35.72
C ILE A 195 -9.07 14.40 -34.96
N ALA A 196 -8.84 14.13 -33.67
CA ALA A 196 -9.77 13.38 -32.84
C ALA A 196 -11.10 14.13 -32.72
N CYS A 197 -11.06 15.43 -32.44
CA CYS A 197 -12.22 16.30 -32.39
C CYS A 197 -12.97 16.34 -33.72
N ALA A 198 -12.29 16.50 -34.85
CA ALA A 198 -12.91 16.44 -36.17
C ALA A 198 -13.63 15.10 -36.41
N ARG A 199 -13.04 13.99 -35.96
CA ARG A 199 -13.57 12.63 -36.17
C ARG A 199 -14.79 12.31 -35.31
N ILE A 200 -14.89 12.90 -34.11
CA ILE A 200 -16.02 12.66 -33.19
C ILE A 200 -17.01 13.83 -33.11
N LYS A 201 -16.76 14.96 -33.78
CA LYS A 201 -17.60 16.18 -33.74
C LYS A 201 -19.08 15.89 -34.00
N ASN A 202 -19.37 15.08 -35.03
CA ASN A 202 -20.74 14.73 -35.36
C ASN A 202 -21.42 13.90 -34.26
N TYR A 203 -20.68 13.02 -33.58
CA TYR A 203 -21.23 12.24 -32.47
C TYR A 203 -21.49 13.13 -31.24
N LEU A 204 -20.54 14.03 -30.92
CA LEU A 204 -20.69 14.97 -29.80
C LEU A 204 -21.89 15.91 -29.98
N ASN A 205 -22.10 16.44 -31.19
CA ASN A 205 -23.18 17.40 -31.47
C ASN A 205 -24.57 16.77 -31.54
N ASN A 206 -24.68 15.49 -31.91
CA ASN A 206 -25.97 14.85 -32.18
C ASN A 206 -26.42 13.85 -31.10
N ASN A 207 -25.59 13.59 -30.09
CA ASN A 207 -25.95 12.69 -29.00
C ASN A 207 -26.52 13.45 -27.80
N HIS A 208 -27.85 13.43 -27.68
CA HIS A 208 -28.60 14.08 -26.60
C HIS A 208 -28.45 13.40 -25.23
N ASN A 209 -27.79 12.24 -25.15
CA ASN A 209 -27.52 11.55 -23.88
C ASN A 209 -26.21 12.01 -23.22
N LEU A 210 -25.45 12.90 -23.87
CA LEU A 210 -24.21 13.46 -23.32
C LEU A 210 -24.51 14.64 -22.40
N LYS A 211 -23.63 14.86 -21.41
CA LYS A 211 -23.66 16.08 -20.60
C LYS A 211 -23.25 17.28 -21.47
N GLU A 212 -23.78 18.46 -21.17
CA GLU A 212 -23.50 19.70 -21.90
C GLU A 212 -21.99 20.05 -21.94
N SER A 213 -21.24 19.71 -20.88
CA SER A 213 -19.78 19.84 -20.85
C SER A 213 -19.08 18.98 -21.90
N ASP A 214 -19.62 17.79 -22.17
CA ASP A 214 -19.02 16.80 -23.05
C ASP A 214 -19.36 17.10 -24.51
N GLN A 215 -20.51 17.72 -24.77
CA GLN A 215 -20.90 18.22 -26.10
C GLN A 215 -19.96 19.32 -26.60
N ASN A 216 -19.33 20.07 -25.69
CA ASN A 216 -18.43 21.18 -25.99
C ASN A 216 -16.93 20.85 -25.89
N LEU A 217 -16.55 19.57 -25.76
CA LEU A 217 -15.15 19.14 -25.60
C LEU A 217 -14.20 19.56 -26.73
N CYS A 218 -14.75 19.93 -27.88
CA CYS A 218 -14.04 20.20 -29.13
C CYS A 218 -14.32 21.59 -29.72
N ASN A 219 -14.90 22.48 -28.91
CA ASN A 219 -15.21 23.88 -29.26
C ASN A 219 -14.19 24.85 -28.68
#